data_AF-A0A8B8AID0-F1
#
_entry.id   AF-A0A8B8AID0-F1
#
_cell.length_a   1.000
_cell.length_b   1.000
_cell.length_c   1.000
_cell.angle_alpha   90.00
_cell.angle_beta   90.00
_cell.angle_gamma   90.00
#
_symmetry.space_group_name_H-M   'P 1'
#
loop_
_entity.id
_entity.type
_entity.pdbx_description
1 polymer ?
#
loop_
_entity_poly.entity_id
_entity_poly.type
_entity_poly.pdbx_seq_one_letter_code
_entity_poly.pdbx_strand_id
1 'polypeptide(L)'
;MADRGPTNLDVIPMSPWRRYKPSQDDLKKRLATFKNYPKNAVKDKNELADNGFMYIGDGKNDTVQCAFCGAIFEQWEEGDDITSEHRKGSRTCKRIMELDRNNFGGQLNGGQSLMDFILTTQNPSLEGRVPVMKDPSLRLKSFKDWTFSNEEKPSPEALAEAGLFYTGKGDHTQCWFCGNLLEEWEPGDVPKEEHDKIFPDCGLVFRDEGSSGQTVML
;
A
#
# COMPACT_ATOMS: atom_id res chain seq x y z
N MET A 1 18.12 33.86 24.68
CA MET A 1 16.91 33.20 24.13
C MET A 1 17.10 31.72 24.34
N ALA A 2 16.19 31.06 25.09
CA ALA A 2 16.34 29.65 25.40
C ALA A 2 16.19 28.81 24.13
N ASP A 3 17.21 28.00 23.84
CA ASP A 3 17.23 26.99 22.79
C ASP A 3 16.09 26.00 23.05
N ARG A 4 14.98 26.15 22.33
CA ARG A 4 13.91 25.15 22.34
C ARG A 4 14.37 24.07 21.37
N GLY A 5 14.94 23.00 21.92
CA GLY A 5 15.33 21.83 21.14
C GLY A 5 14.19 21.34 20.23
N PRO A 6 14.53 20.63 19.13
CA PRO A 6 13.60 20.32 18.05
C PRO A 6 12.34 19.62 18.58
N THR A 7 11.18 20.17 18.20
CA THR A 7 9.88 19.57 18.50
C THR A 7 9.60 18.44 17.51
N ASN A 8 8.63 17.57 17.83
CA ASN A 8 8.22 16.51 16.89
C ASN A 8 7.87 17.06 15.51
N LEU A 9 7.33 18.29 15.44
CA LEU A 9 6.96 18.98 14.19
C LEU A 9 8.17 19.47 13.38
N ASP A 10 9.31 19.72 14.01
CA ASP A 10 10.54 20.17 13.33
C ASP A 10 11.30 19.01 12.65
N VAL A 11 10.87 17.77 12.90
CA VAL A 11 11.34 16.53 12.26
C VAL A 11 10.31 15.99 11.26
N ILE A 12 9.15 16.67 11.11
CA ILE A 12 8.05 16.23 10.26
C ILE A 12 8.10 16.99 8.92
N PRO A 13 8.45 16.35 7.80
CA PRO A 13 8.28 16.96 6.48
C PRO A 13 6.79 17.07 6.11
N MET A 14 6.48 18.07 5.27
CA MET A 14 5.12 18.56 4.99
C MET A 14 4.20 17.63 4.17
N SER A 15 4.60 16.41 3.80
CA SER A 15 3.73 15.46 3.09
C SER A 15 3.69 14.05 3.75
N PRO A 16 2.53 13.35 3.69
CA PRO A 16 2.36 12.01 4.24
C PRO A 16 3.33 10.95 3.70
N TRP A 17 3.87 11.14 2.49
CA TRP A 17 4.70 10.15 1.80
C TRP A 17 6.19 10.24 2.15
N ARG A 18 6.64 11.38 2.72
CA ARG A 18 7.99 11.49 3.32
C ARG A 18 8.07 10.94 4.75
N ARG A 19 6.97 10.37 5.29
CA ARG A 19 6.90 9.75 6.64
C ARG A 19 7.64 8.41 6.75
N TYR A 20 8.93 8.38 6.45
CA TYR A 20 9.87 7.31 6.81
C TYR A 20 10.08 6.15 5.80
N LYS A 21 10.89 6.42 4.78
CA LYS A 21 11.73 5.42 4.11
C LYS A 21 12.97 4.91 4.91
N PRO A 22 13.43 5.45 6.08
CA PRO A 22 14.54 4.82 6.79
C PRO A 22 14.08 3.57 7.58
N SER A 23 14.27 2.42 6.91
CA SER A 23 14.21 1.01 7.34
C SER A 23 12.86 0.44 7.77
N GLN A 24 12.06 0.05 6.77
CA GLN A 24 10.83 -0.75 6.91
C GLN A 24 11.04 -2.01 7.78
N ASP A 25 12.21 -2.63 7.70
CA ASP A 25 12.52 -3.87 8.43
C ASP A 25 12.99 -3.65 9.89
N ASP A 26 13.44 -2.46 10.27
CA ASP A 26 14.05 -2.23 11.59
C ASP A 26 12.99 -2.00 12.68
N LEU A 27 12.72 -3.06 13.45
CA LEU A 27 11.81 -3.04 14.60
C LEU A 27 12.17 -1.95 15.62
N LYS A 28 13.47 -1.71 15.86
CA LYS A 28 13.90 -0.72 16.86
C LYS A 28 13.49 0.70 16.45
N LYS A 29 13.56 1.01 15.16
CA LYS A 29 13.10 2.32 14.66
C LYS A 29 11.59 2.46 14.71
N ARG A 30 10.84 1.39 14.39
CA ARG A 30 9.38 1.40 14.54
C ARG A 30 8.98 1.64 15.99
N LEU A 31 9.56 0.90 16.94
CA LEU A 31 9.31 1.08 18.37
C LEU A 31 9.64 2.50 18.88
N ALA A 32 10.68 3.13 18.33
CA ALA A 32 11.06 4.49 18.72
C ALA A 32 9.96 5.53 18.43
N THR A 33 9.05 5.25 17.48
CA THR A 33 7.91 6.14 17.18
C THR A 33 6.87 6.15 18.30
N PHE A 34 6.77 5.11 19.13
CA PHE A 34 5.77 4.98 20.19
C PHE A 34 6.15 5.70 21.50
N LYS A 35 7.05 6.69 21.47
CA LYS A 35 7.54 7.38 22.67
C LYS A 35 6.44 8.09 23.47
N ASN A 36 5.47 8.68 22.78
CA ASN A 36 4.31 9.38 23.34
C ASN A 36 3.00 8.60 23.17
N TYR A 37 3.06 7.31 22.79
CA TYR A 37 1.86 6.49 22.63
C TYR A 37 1.05 6.45 23.94
N PRO A 38 -0.30 6.57 23.90
CA PRO A 38 -1.10 6.64 25.12
C PRO A 38 -0.86 5.43 26.04
N LYS A 39 -0.64 5.68 27.34
CA LYS A 39 -0.38 4.61 28.32
C LYS A 39 -1.57 3.67 28.52
N ASN A 40 -2.77 4.16 28.22
CA ASN A 40 -4.04 3.46 28.30
C ASN A 40 -4.56 3.04 26.92
N ALA A 41 -3.71 3.06 25.89
CA ALA A 41 -4.10 2.58 24.58
C ALA A 41 -4.51 1.10 24.64
N VAL A 42 -5.45 0.74 23.80
CA VAL A 42 -6.05 -0.60 23.78
C VAL A 42 -5.06 -1.66 23.28
N LYS A 43 -4.21 -1.31 22.32
CA LYS A 43 -3.24 -2.23 21.69
C LYS A 43 -1.84 -2.03 22.26
N ASP A 44 -1.10 -3.13 22.41
CA ASP A 44 0.28 -3.06 22.83
C ASP A 44 1.16 -2.49 21.72
N LYS A 45 2.03 -1.54 22.07
CA LYS A 45 2.92 -0.89 21.11
C LYS A 45 3.95 -1.84 20.50
N ASN A 46 4.38 -2.88 21.21
CA ASN A 46 5.35 -3.83 20.67
C ASN A 46 4.64 -4.76 19.69
N GLU A 47 3.44 -5.21 20.02
CA GLU A 47 2.61 -6.01 19.11
C GLU A 47 2.30 -5.24 17.81
N LEU A 48 1.93 -3.96 17.91
CA LEU A 48 1.76 -3.09 16.73
C LEU A 48 3.06 -3.01 15.92
N ALA A 49 4.20 -2.74 16.56
CA ALA A 49 5.48 -2.62 15.88
C ALA A 49 5.93 -3.94 15.22
N ASP A 50 5.67 -5.09 15.84
CA ASP A 50 5.93 -6.42 15.29
C ASP A 50 5.04 -6.72 14.09
N ASN A 51 3.82 -6.20 14.07
CA ASN A 51 2.91 -6.24 12.92
C ASN A 51 3.22 -5.21 11.83
N GLY A 52 4.35 -4.50 11.97
CA GLY A 52 4.88 -3.59 10.96
C GLY A 52 4.41 -2.15 11.10
N PHE A 53 3.78 -1.78 12.22
CA PHE A 53 3.26 -0.44 12.45
C PHE A 53 4.29 0.52 13.05
N MET A 54 4.13 1.79 12.70
CA MET A 54 4.75 2.95 13.33
C MET A 54 3.65 3.83 13.90
N TYR A 55 3.88 4.45 15.05
CA TYR A 55 2.97 5.43 15.61
C TYR A 55 3.14 6.78 14.91
N ILE A 56 2.03 7.35 14.46
CA ILE A 56 2.00 8.68 13.81
C ILE A 56 1.08 9.67 14.54
N GLY A 57 0.60 9.29 15.72
CA GLY A 57 -0.33 10.08 16.51
C GLY A 57 0.31 11.17 17.37
N ASP A 58 -0.56 11.96 18.02
CA ASP A 58 -0.19 13.14 18.82
C ASP A 58 -0.02 12.85 20.33
N GLY A 59 -0.18 11.58 20.73
CA GLY A 59 -0.19 11.11 22.11
C GLY A 59 -1.56 11.13 22.78
N LYS A 60 -2.61 11.53 22.06
CA LYS A 60 -4.01 11.49 22.51
C LYS A 60 -4.85 10.49 21.71
N ASN A 61 -4.41 10.14 20.51
CA ASN A 61 -4.99 9.08 19.68
C ASN A 61 -4.05 7.87 19.58
N ASP A 62 -4.55 6.81 18.98
CA ASP A 62 -3.87 5.53 18.76
C ASP A 62 -3.51 5.31 17.28
N THR A 63 -3.47 6.37 16.48
CA THR A 63 -3.27 6.29 15.03
C THR A 63 -1.88 5.74 14.70
N VAL A 64 -1.85 4.66 13.92
CA VAL A 64 -0.64 4.01 13.43
C VAL A 64 -0.64 3.90 11.91
N GLN A 65 0.55 3.83 11.33
CA GLN A 65 0.77 3.62 9.90
C GLN A 65 1.65 2.40 9.68
N CYS A 66 1.27 1.51 8.76
CA CYS A 66 2.12 0.40 8.38
C CYS A 66 3.35 0.90 7.62
N ALA A 67 4.55 0.49 8.03
CA ALA A 67 5.81 0.85 7.37
C ALA A 67 5.98 0.19 5.99
N PHE A 68 5.21 -0.86 5.69
CA PHE A 68 5.35 -1.65 4.46
C PHE A 68 4.34 -1.23 3.40
N CYS A 69 3.06 -1.11 3.76
CA CYS A 69 1.99 -0.78 2.81
C CYS A 69 1.45 0.65 2.95
N GLY A 70 1.89 1.40 3.97
CA GLY A 70 1.45 2.77 4.20
C GLY A 70 0.03 2.92 4.76
N ALA A 71 -0.73 1.83 4.89
CA ALA A 71 -2.11 1.86 5.41
C ALA A 71 -2.15 2.40 6.85
N ILE A 72 -3.14 3.26 7.11
CA ILE A 72 -3.34 3.95 8.38
C ILE A 72 -4.52 3.31 9.12
N PHE A 73 -4.36 3.11 10.42
CA PHE A 73 -5.35 2.52 11.32
C PHE A 73 -5.45 3.37 12.57
N GLU A 74 -6.67 3.54 13.08
CA GLU A 74 -7.00 4.35 14.24
C GLU A 74 -8.27 3.80 14.90
N GLN A 75 -8.55 4.25 16.13
CA GLN A 75 -9.74 3.86 16.91
C GLN A 75 -9.78 2.35 17.19
N TRP A 76 -8.67 1.80 17.65
CA TRP A 76 -8.54 0.39 17.97
C TRP A 76 -9.44 -0.02 19.15
N GLU A 77 -10.18 -1.10 18.97
CA GLU A 77 -11.07 -1.69 19.97
C GLU A 77 -10.46 -2.95 20.59
N GLU A 78 -10.91 -3.33 21.80
CA GLU A 78 -10.33 -4.46 22.55
C GLU A 78 -10.39 -5.77 21.74
N GLY A 79 -11.47 -5.97 20.97
CA GLY A 79 -11.69 -7.14 20.13
C GLY A 79 -10.91 -7.17 18.81
N ASP A 80 -10.24 -6.08 18.41
CA ASP A 80 -9.54 -6.04 17.12
C ASP A 80 -8.29 -6.93 17.11
N ASP A 81 -8.18 -7.81 16.13
CA ASP A 81 -6.92 -8.51 15.86
C ASP A 81 -6.06 -7.68 14.91
N ILE A 82 -4.86 -7.28 15.35
CA ILE A 82 -3.99 -6.37 14.60
C ILE A 82 -3.66 -6.95 13.21
N THR A 83 -3.37 -8.25 13.13
CA THR A 83 -3.05 -8.90 11.84
C THR A 83 -4.25 -8.90 10.92
N SER A 84 -5.45 -9.19 11.44
CA SER A 84 -6.69 -9.25 10.66
C SER A 84 -7.12 -7.88 10.17
N GLU A 85 -7.08 -6.84 11.02
CA GLU A 85 -7.36 -5.46 10.59
C GLU A 85 -6.34 -5.02 9.54
N HIS A 86 -5.07 -5.30 9.76
CA HIS A 86 -4.03 -5.02 8.80
C HIS A 86 -4.25 -5.77 7.47
N ARG A 87 -4.63 -7.05 7.50
CA ARG A 87 -5.00 -7.83 6.31
C ARG A 87 -6.21 -7.22 5.59
N LYS A 88 -7.22 -6.73 6.32
CA LYS A 88 -8.37 -6.04 5.72
C LYS A 88 -7.94 -4.75 5.02
N GLY A 89 -7.09 -3.95 5.65
CA GLY A 89 -6.59 -2.69 5.09
C GLY A 89 -5.61 -2.88 3.93
N SER A 90 -4.82 -3.96 3.91
CA SER A 90 -3.97 -4.32 2.77
C SER A 90 -3.59 -5.81 2.74
N ARG A 91 -4.34 -6.59 1.95
CA ARG A 91 -4.13 -8.05 1.78
C ARG A 91 -2.81 -8.42 1.08
N THR A 92 -2.09 -7.45 0.53
CA THR A 92 -0.80 -7.65 -0.16
C THR A 92 0.32 -6.91 0.53
N CYS A 93 0.09 -6.41 1.75
CA CYS A 93 1.18 -5.90 2.54
C CYS A 93 2.24 -7.00 2.72
N LYS A 94 3.50 -6.71 2.38
CA LYS A 94 4.64 -7.63 2.54
C LYS A 94 4.64 -8.25 3.94
N ARG A 95 4.38 -7.45 4.98
CA ARG A 95 4.33 -7.94 6.36
C ARG A 95 3.20 -8.94 6.61
N ILE A 96 2.01 -8.72 6.05
CA ILE A 96 0.89 -9.67 6.14
C ILE A 96 1.22 -10.97 5.43
N MET A 97 1.81 -10.91 4.23
CA MET A 97 2.23 -12.11 3.50
C MET A 97 3.27 -12.92 4.29
N GLU A 98 4.20 -12.26 4.99
CA GLU A 98 5.18 -12.91 5.87
C GLU A 98 4.54 -13.54 7.11
N LEU A 99 3.65 -12.83 7.79
CA LEU A 99 2.95 -13.33 8.98
C LEU A 99 2.06 -14.55 8.63
N ASP A 100 1.36 -14.49 7.49
CA ASP A 100 0.55 -15.59 6.99
C ASP A 100 1.41 -16.83 6.66
N ARG A 101 2.63 -16.64 6.15
CA ARG A 101 3.58 -17.75 5.92
C ARG A 101 4.02 -18.42 7.22
N ASN A 102 4.33 -17.62 8.24
CA ASN A 102 4.90 -18.12 9.50
C ASN A 102 3.88 -18.82 10.39
N ASN A 103 2.60 -18.48 10.27
CA ASN A 103 1.51 -19.10 11.04
C ASN A 103 1.13 -20.53 10.56
N PHE A 104 1.61 -20.98 9.39
CA PHE A 104 1.32 -22.31 8.81
C PHE A 104 2.54 -23.24 8.78
N GLY A 105 3.29 -23.34 9.87
CA GLY A 105 4.38 -24.33 10.00
C GLY A 105 3.88 -25.77 9.78
N GLY A 106 3.95 -26.28 8.55
CA GLY A 106 3.51 -27.64 8.20
C GLY A 106 3.53 -27.91 6.70
N GLN A 107 4.64 -28.48 6.22
CA GLN A 107 4.77 -29.06 4.89
C GLN A 107 3.71 -30.18 4.72
N LEU A 108 2.83 -30.07 3.73
CA LEU A 108 1.94 -31.18 3.33
C LEU A 108 2.65 -32.07 2.30
N ASN A 109 2.39 -33.38 2.39
CA ASN A 109 2.92 -34.40 1.48
C ASN A 109 2.57 -34.05 0.02
N GLY A 110 3.59 -33.83 -0.81
CA GLY A 110 3.45 -33.41 -2.21
C GLY A 110 3.92 -31.99 -2.51
N GLY A 111 4.31 -31.21 -1.49
CA GLY A 111 4.98 -29.92 -1.69
C GLY A 111 4.07 -28.76 -2.12
N GLN A 112 2.75 -28.94 -2.10
CA GLN A 112 1.78 -27.85 -2.21
C GLN A 112 0.97 -27.75 -0.90
N SER A 113 0.89 -26.53 -0.36
CA SER A 113 0.19 -26.24 0.89
C SER A 113 -1.33 -26.14 0.68
N LEU A 114 -2.12 -26.28 1.75
CA LEU A 114 -3.56 -26.01 1.71
C LEU A 114 -3.85 -24.57 1.27
N MET A 115 -2.93 -23.64 1.55
CA MET A 115 -2.99 -22.28 0.99
C MET A 115 -2.75 -22.29 -0.52
N ASP A 116 -1.81 -23.07 -1.06
CA ASP A 116 -1.69 -23.25 -2.52
C ASP A 116 -2.97 -23.88 -3.09
N PHE A 117 -3.61 -24.81 -2.40
CA PHE A 117 -4.88 -25.39 -2.82
C PHE A 117 -6.04 -24.38 -2.77
N ILE A 118 -6.17 -23.59 -1.71
CA ILE A 118 -7.22 -22.54 -1.57
C ILE A 118 -6.97 -21.39 -2.56
N LEU A 119 -5.71 -20.98 -2.73
CA LEU A 119 -5.27 -19.98 -3.70
C LEU A 119 -5.38 -20.47 -5.15
N THR A 120 -5.41 -21.78 -5.42
CA THR A 120 -5.59 -22.34 -6.77
C THR A 120 -7.03 -22.73 -7.09
N THR A 121 -7.83 -23.11 -6.09
CA THR A 121 -9.21 -23.60 -6.30
C THR A 121 -10.29 -22.52 -6.12
N GLN A 122 -9.98 -21.38 -5.51
CA GLN A 122 -10.89 -20.23 -5.41
C GLN A 122 -10.12 -18.91 -5.55
N ASN A 123 -9.53 -18.67 -6.73
CA ASN A 123 -8.61 -17.56 -6.95
C ASN A 123 -9.27 -16.29 -7.56
N PRO A 124 -9.65 -15.28 -6.75
CA PRO A 124 -10.02 -13.95 -7.27
C PRO A 124 -8.81 -13.13 -7.79
N SER A 125 -7.57 -13.61 -7.66
CA SER A 125 -6.36 -12.86 -8.08
C SER A 125 -6.14 -12.77 -9.59
N LEU A 126 -6.92 -13.46 -10.42
CA LEU A 126 -6.86 -13.33 -11.88
C LEU A 126 -7.76 -12.20 -12.42
N GLU A 127 -8.64 -11.65 -11.58
CA GLU A 127 -9.54 -10.56 -11.95
C GLU A 127 -9.10 -9.18 -11.46
N GLY A 128 -8.02 -9.08 -10.68
CA GLY A 128 -7.57 -7.83 -10.04
C GLY A 128 -8.43 -7.45 -8.83
N ARG A 129 -7.96 -6.50 -8.01
CA ARG A 129 -8.69 -6.06 -6.79
C ARG A 129 -9.90 -5.18 -7.07
N VAL A 130 -9.92 -4.51 -8.23
CA VAL A 130 -11.04 -3.72 -8.71
C VAL A 130 -11.41 -4.21 -10.12
N PRO A 131 -12.03 -5.41 -10.25
CA PRO A 131 -12.27 -6.05 -11.54
C PRO A 131 -13.06 -5.20 -12.54
N VAL A 132 -13.98 -4.36 -12.05
CA VAL A 132 -14.76 -3.43 -12.88
C VAL A 132 -13.87 -2.42 -13.61
N MET A 133 -12.71 -2.08 -13.04
CA MET A 133 -11.73 -1.16 -13.64
C MET A 133 -10.66 -1.90 -14.46
N LYS A 134 -10.83 -3.20 -14.74
CA LYS A 134 -9.94 -3.96 -15.63
C LYS A 134 -10.00 -3.48 -17.07
N ASP A 135 -11.14 -2.96 -17.52
CA ASP A 135 -11.30 -2.36 -18.84
C ASP A 135 -10.63 -0.97 -18.89
N PRO A 136 -9.60 -0.76 -19.75
CA PRO A 136 -8.96 0.53 -19.94
C PRO A 136 -9.93 1.67 -20.30
N SER A 137 -11.01 1.37 -21.03
CA SER A 137 -12.00 2.38 -21.42
C SER A 137 -12.80 2.90 -20.24
N LEU A 138 -13.06 2.06 -19.22
CA LEU A 138 -13.71 2.49 -17.98
C LEU A 138 -12.77 3.31 -17.11
N ARG A 139 -11.48 2.94 -17.06
CA ARG A 139 -10.46 3.72 -16.35
C ARG A 139 -10.32 5.11 -16.95
N LEU A 140 -10.19 5.24 -18.26
CA LEU A 140 -10.08 6.55 -18.91
C LEU A 140 -11.32 7.42 -18.63
N LYS A 141 -12.53 6.84 -18.69
CA LYS A 141 -13.78 7.54 -18.36
C LYS A 141 -13.83 8.07 -16.92
N SER A 142 -13.11 7.47 -15.99
CA SER A 142 -13.07 7.94 -14.59
C SER A 142 -12.45 9.34 -14.46
N PHE A 143 -11.58 9.74 -15.39
CA PHE A 143 -10.90 11.04 -15.40
C PHE A 143 -11.74 12.19 -15.95
N LYS A 144 -13.06 12.02 -16.11
CA LYS A 144 -13.95 13.09 -16.62
C LYS A 144 -13.86 14.41 -15.83
N ASP A 145 -13.55 14.32 -14.54
CA ASP A 145 -13.43 15.46 -13.61
C ASP A 145 -11.94 15.74 -13.24
N TRP A 146 -11.00 15.22 -14.02
CA TRP A 146 -9.56 15.50 -13.87
C TRP A 146 -9.23 16.86 -14.48
N THR A 147 -9.12 17.88 -13.64
CA THR A 147 -9.00 19.28 -14.07
C THR A 147 -7.55 19.76 -14.23
N PHE A 148 -6.56 18.91 -13.93
CA PHE A 148 -5.14 19.27 -14.05
C PHE A 148 -4.72 19.24 -15.51
N SER A 149 -3.88 20.20 -15.91
CA SER A 149 -3.28 20.19 -17.24
C SER A 149 -2.18 19.13 -17.35
N ASN A 150 -1.81 18.78 -18.59
CA ASN A 150 -0.73 17.82 -18.84
C ASN A 150 0.66 18.36 -18.44
N GLU A 151 0.78 19.68 -18.23
CA GLU A 151 1.98 20.31 -17.69
C GLU A 151 2.03 20.22 -16.16
N GLU A 152 0.89 20.08 -15.50
CA GLU A 152 0.78 19.97 -14.04
C GLU A 152 0.89 18.52 -13.56
N LYS A 153 0.32 17.57 -14.31
CA LYS A 153 0.19 16.16 -13.94
C LYS A 153 0.26 15.24 -15.17
N PRO A 154 0.56 13.94 -15.01
CA PRO A 154 0.47 12.96 -16.09
C PRO A 154 -0.92 12.93 -16.72
N SER A 155 -0.98 12.65 -18.02
CA SER A 155 -2.25 12.65 -18.73
C SER A 155 -3.15 11.50 -18.27
N PRO A 156 -4.49 11.69 -18.29
CA PRO A 156 -5.46 10.61 -18.05
C PRO A 156 -5.18 9.33 -18.85
N GLU A 157 -4.72 9.46 -20.10
CA GLU A 157 -4.36 8.32 -20.96
C GLU A 157 -3.18 7.53 -20.39
N ALA A 158 -2.10 8.22 -20.01
CA ALA A 158 -0.92 7.57 -19.44
C ALA A 158 -1.23 6.89 -18.10
N LEU A 159 -2.07 7.53 -17.27
CA LEU A 159 -2.54 6.95 -16.00
C LEU A 159 -3.40 5.70 -16.26
N ALA A 160 -4.36 5.77 -17.19
CA ALA A 160 -5.22 4.65 -17.54
C ALA A 160 -4.46 3.45 -18.15
N GLU A 161 -3.45 3.73 -18.98
CA GLU A 161 -2.55 2.73 -19.57
C GLU A 161 -1.72 2.02 -18.49
N ALA A 162 -1.22 2.75 -17.50
CA ALA A 162 -0.53 2.19 -16.34
C ALA A 162 -1.44 1.40 -15.37
N GLY A 163 -2.71 1.21 -15.74
CA GLY A 163 -3.70 0.47 -14.96
C GLY A 163 -4.35 1.28 -13.84
N LEU A 164 -4.24 2.60 -13.87
CA LEU A 164 -4.75 3.50 -12.85
C LEU A 164 -6.08 4.13 -13.27
N PHE A 165 -6.96 4.37 -12.31
CA PHE A 165 -8.19 5.11 -12.51
C PHE A 165 -8.33 6.22 -11.47
N TYR A 166 -9.03 7.30 -11.82
CA TYR A 166 -9.25 8.42 -10.93
C TYR A 166 -10.26 8.08 -9.85
N THR A 167 -9.97 8.46 -8.61
CA THR A 167 -10.87 8.23 -7.47
C THR A 167 -11.92 9.33 -7.30
N GLY A 168 -11.82 10.44 -8.04
CA GLY A 168 -12.71 11.60 -7.92
C GLY A 168 -12.27 12.62 -6.85
N LYS A 169 -11.10 12.45 -6.23
CA LYS A 169 -10.59 13.35 -5.18
C LYS A 169 -9.14 13.75 -5.46
N GLY A 170 -8.85 15.05 -5.43
CA GLY A 170 -7.49 15.57 -5.61
C GLY A 170 -6.85 15.06 -6.89
N ASP A 171 -5.58 14.65 -6.83
CA ASP A 171 -4.89 13.93 -7.90
C ASP A 171 -4.79 12.42 -7.64
N HIS A 172 -5.69 11.88 -6.81
CA HIS A 172 -5.60 10.51 -6.33
C HIS A 172 -6.09 9.51 -7.39
N THR A 173 -5.23 8.57 -7.71
CA THR A 173 -5.46 7.48 -8.67
C THR A 173 -5.27 6.12 -8.02
N GLN A 174 -5.98 5.10 -8.46
CA GLN A 174 -5.92 3.76 -7.88
C GLN A 174 -5.68 2.70 -8.96
N CYS A 175 -4.82 1.73 -8.69
CA CYS A 175 -4.60 0.61 -9.61
C CYS A 175 -5.76 -0.40 -9.54
N TRP A 176 -6.28 -0.82 -10.70
CA TRP A 176 -7.33 -1.85 -10.74
C TRP A 176 -6.84 -3.24 -10.30
N PHE A 177 -5.56 -3.55 -10.53
CA PHE A 177 -5.01 -4.86 -10.25
C PHE A 177 -4.58 -5.02 -8.79
N CYS A 178 -3.64 -4.19 -8.31
CA CYS A 178 -3.15 -4.26 -6.93
C CYS A 178 -4.02 -3.50 -5.93
N GLY A 179 -4.92 -2.62 -6.38
CA GLY A 179 -5.81 -1.82 -5.53
C GLY A 179 -5.11 -0.69 -4.76
N ASN A 180 -3.82 -0.47 -4.95
CA ASN A 180 -3.08 0.57 -4.25
C ASN A 180 -3.33 1.96 -4.86
N LEU A 181 -3.19 3.00 -4.03
CA LEU A 181 -3.39 4.39 -4.39
C LEU A 181 -2.05 5.07 -4.74
N LEU A 182 -2.05 5.88 -5.79
CA LEU A 182 -0.99 6.79 -6.19
C LEU A 182 -1.56 8.22 -6.26
N GLU A 183 -0.87 9.18 -5.67
CA GLU A 183 -1.27 10.60 -5.56
C GLU A 183 -0.02 11.48 -5.53
N GLU A 184 -0.18 12.80 -5.42
CA GLU A 184 0.92 13.79 -5.44
C GLU A 184 1.75 13.76 -6.74
N TRP A 185 1.12 13.46 -7.88
CA TRP A 185 1.81 13.38 -9.16
C TRP A 185 2.57 14.68 -9.50
N GLU A 186 3.78 14.59 -10.01
CA GLU A 186 4.58 15.74 -10.40
C GLU A 186 4.63 15.90 -11.93
N PRO A 187 4.90 17.12 -12.43
CA PRO A 187 5.22 17.34 -13.83
C PRO A 187 6.37 16.45 -14.29
N GLY A 188 6.12 15.58 -15.27
CA GLY A 188 7.11 14.67 -15.84
C GLY A 188 7.13 13.27 -15.24
N ASP A 189 6.31 12.98 -14.23
CA ASP A 189 6.16 11.60 -13.72
C ASP A 189 5.68 10.64 -14.81
N VAL A 190 6.28 9.46 -14.85
CA VAL A 190 5.87 8.36 -15.73
C VAL A 190 5.03 7.37 -14.91
N PRO A 191 3.70 7.28 -15.11
CA PRO A 191 2.81 6.53 -14.23
C PRO A 191 3.19 5.07 -14.02
N LYS A 192 3.64 4.39 -15.09
CA LYS A 192 4.06 2.99 -15.00
C LYS A 192 5.32 2.82 -14.16
N GLU A 193 6.30 3.72 -14.30
CA GLU A 193 7.56 3.67 -13.56
C GLU A 193 7.34 4.01 -12.09
N GLU A 194 6.55 5.05 -11.79
CA GLU A 194 6.20 5.37 -10.41
C GLU A 194 5.37 4.24 -9.78
N HIS A 195 4.48 3.61 -10.53
CA HIS A 195 3.74 2.45 -10.08
C HIS A 195 4.64 1.24 -9.77
N ASP A 196 5.62 0.92 -10.63
CA ASP A 196 6.62 -0.13 -10.37
C ASP A 196 7.47 0.20 -9.13
N LYS A 197 7.96 1.43 -9.06
CA LYS A 197 8.86 1.93 -8.02
C LYS A 197 8.19 1.95 -6.65
N ILE A 198 6.92 2.35 -6.58
CA ILE A 198 6.17 2.48 -5.34
C ILE A 198 5.56 1.12 -4.94
N PHE A 199 5.06 0.35 -5.90
CA PHE A 199 4.40 -0.93 -5.68
C PHE A 199 5.01 -2.03 -6.55
N PRO A 200 6.28 -2.40 -6.31
CA PRO A 200 6.99 -3.37 -7.14
C PRO A 200 6.29 -4.72 -7.14
N ASP A 201 5.59 -5.11 -6.06
CA ASP A 201 4.86 -6.38 -6.00
C ASP A 201 3.55 -6.40 -6.85
N CYS A 202 3.24 -5.34 -7.59
CA CYS A 202 2.08 -5.28 -8.46
C CYS A 202 2.25 -6.18 -9.69
N GLY A 203 1.54 -7.31 -9.70
CA GLY A 203 1.53 -8.26 -10.82
C GLY A 203 1.05 -7.71 -12.17
N LEU A 204 0.52 -6.48 -12.25
CA LEU A 204 0.23 -5.81 -13.52
C LEU A 204 1.51 -5.30 -14.17
N VAL A 205 2.38 -4.67 -13.38
CA VAL A 205 3.56 -3.96 -13.90
C VAL A 205 4.64 -4.95 -14.38
N PHE A 206 4.76 -6.10 -13.71
CA PHE A 206 5.66 -7.19 -14.11
C PHE A 206 5.32 -7.88 -15.43
N ARG A 207 4.08 -7.79 -15.92
CA ARG A 207 3.59 -8.65 -17.02
C ARG A 207 3.71 -8.02 -18.40
N ASP A 208 4.01 -6.72 -18.49
CA ASP A 208 3.99 -5.98 -19.76
C ASP A 208 5.33 -5.95 -20.50
N GLU A 209 6.41 -6.55 -19.97
CA GLU A 209 7.72 -6.60 -20.67
C GLU A 209 7.82 -7.68 -21.76
N GLY A 210 6.73 -8.41 -22.10
CA GLY A 210 6.84 -9.64 -22.88
C GLY A 210 5.75 -10.01 -23.88
N SER A 211 4.89 -9.09 -24.34
CA SER A 211 3.93 -9.42 -25.43
C SER A 211 3.92 -8.43 -26.58
N SER A 212 5.07 -8.22 -27.21
CA SER A 212 5.12 -7.79 -28.61
C SER A 212 5.15 -9.03 -29.51
N GLY A 213 4.00 -9.29 -30.14
CA GLY A 213 3.75 -10.11 -31.32
C GLY A 213 4.73 -11.24 -31.67
N GLN A 214 4.34 -12.48 -31.39
CA GLN A 214 4.75 -13.62 -32.21
C GLN A 214 3.56 -14.09 -33.04
N THR A 215 3.51 -13.62 -34.29
CA THR A 215 2.66 -14.18 -35.34
C THR A 215 3.08 -15.63 -35.55
N VAL A 216 2.23 -16.57 -35.15
CA VAL A 216 2.33 -17.95 -35.62
C VAL A 216 1.61 -18.00 -36.97
N MET A 217 2.38 -17.94 -38.06
CA MET A 217 1.88 -18.34 -39.37
C MET A 217 1.68 -19.86 -39.34
N LEU A 218 0.48 -20.28 -39.72
CA LEU A 218 0.07 -21.68 -39.93
C LEU A 218 0.90 -22.37 -41.03
#